data_AF-A0A9W4SRX5-F1
#
_entry.id   AF-A0A9W4SRX5-F1
#
_cell.length_a   1.000
_cell.length_b   1.000
_cell.length_c   1.000
_cell.angle_alpha   90.00
_cell.angle_beta   90.00
_cell.angle_gamma   90.00
#
_symmetry.space_group_name_H-M   'P 1'
#
loop_
_entity.id
_entity.type
_entity.pdbx_description
1 polymer ?
#
loop_
_entity_poly.entity_id
_entity_poly.type
_entity_poly.pdbx_seq_one_letter_code
_entity_poly.pdbx_strand_id
1 'polypeptide(L)'
;MCKNILSISDLRLCKLVKYFQSFKNDENYGVLPFVITEVLRGQPHILAIDIYSFSMIMWEFISGIPPYDNEAHNNQLVTSICEGKRSEFIKDTPQCYINLMKKCWDMDPFKRPIVLEIKKIIKN
;
A
#
# COMPACT_ATOMS: atom_id res chain seq x y z
N MET A 1 31.31 -11.04 -3.54
CA MET A 1 30.46 -9.86 -3.78
C MET A 1 29.01 -10.33 -3.82
N CYS A 2 28.30 -10.24 -2.70
CA CYS A 2 26.85 -10.46 -2.70
C CYS A 2 26.21 -9.25 -3.38
N LYS A 3 25.52 -9.46 -4.51
CA LYS A 3 24.66 -8.40 -5.04
C LYS A 3 23.51 -8.22 -4.06
N ASN A 4 23.33 -7.02 -3.51
CA ASN A 4 22.17 -6.67 -2.71
C ASN A 4 20.94 -6.62 -3.64
N ILE A 5 20.33 -7.77 -3.87
CA ILE A 5 19.12 -7.92 -4.67
C ILE A 5 17.95 -8.12 -3.71
N LEU A 6 17.07 -7.12 -3.64
CA LEU A 6 15.77 -7.24 -2.98
C LEU A 6 14.76 -7.77 -4.00
N SER A 7 14.07 -8.87 -3.65
CA SER A 7 13.02 -9.48 -4.48
C SER A 7 11.73 -9.55 -3.67
N ILE A 8 10.60 -9.31 -4.32
CA ILE A 8 9.27 -9.55 -3.74
C ILE A 8 8.89 -11.02 -4.01
N SER A 9 8.59 -11.79 -2.97
CA SER A 9 8.09 -13.17 -3.05
C SER A 9 6.59 -13.25 -2.70
N ASP A 10 6.00 -14.44 -2.79
CA ASP A 10 4.62 -14.72 -2.33
C ASP A 10 3.49 -13.98 -3.08
N LEU A 11 3.74 -13.65 -4.34
CA LEU A 11 2.74 -13.07 -5.23
C LEU A 11 1.58 -14.05 -5.48
N ARG A 12 0.34 -13.58 -5.34
CA ARG A 12 -0.93 -14.28 -5.67
C ARG A 12 -1.41 -15.38 -4.71
N LEU A 13 -0.81 -15.53 -3.52
CA LEU A 13 -1.30 -16.47 -2.49
C LEU A 13 -2.57 -15.94 -1.75
N CYS A 14 -2.74 -14.63 -1.75
CA CYS A 14 -3.88 -13.95 -1.15
C CYS A 14 -5.07 -13.88 -2.13
N LYS A 15 -6.09 -14.74 -1.94
CA LYS A 15 -7.35 -14.61 -2.68
C LYS A 15 -8.06 -13.33 -2.21
N LEU A 16 -8.31 -12.39 -3.11
CA LEU A 16 -9.07 -11.16 -2.85
C LEU A 16 -10.44 -11.46 -2.19
N VAL A 17 -11.06 -12.58 -2.55
CA VAL A 17 -12.32 -13.09 -1.97
C VAL A 17 -12.22 -13.37 -0.46
N LYS A 18 -11.08 -13.87 0.03
CA LYS A 18 -10.87 -14.08 1.47
C LYS A 18 -10.75 -12.77 2.23
N TYR A 19 -10.13 -11.74 1.63
CA TYR A 19 -10.11 -10.41 2.20
C TYR A 19 -11.51 -9.86 2.38
N PHE A 20 -12.33 -9.86 1.32
CA PHE A 20 -13.73 -9.45 1.38
C PHE A 20 -14.55 -10.17 2.44
N GLN A 21 -14.34 -11.49 2.61
CA GLN A 21 -15.02 -12.29 3.63
C GLN A 21 -14.52 -11.96 5.03
N SER A 22 -13.21 -11.76 5.20
CA SER A 22 -12.63 -11.38 6.49
C SER A 22 -13.17 -10.04 6.99
N PHE A 23 -13.35 -9.03 6.10
CA PHE A 23 -13.94 -7.73 6.46
C PHE A 23 -15.36 -7.81 7.02
N LYS A 24 -16.12 -8.85 6.67
CA LYS A 24 -17.48 -9.05 7.21
C LYS A 24 -17.50 -9.57 8.64
N ASN A 25 -16.38 -10.06 9.16
CA ASN A 25 -16.32 -10.81 10.42
C ASN A 25 -15.61 -10.09 11.59
N ASP A 26 -15.31 -8.79 11.49
CA ASP A 26 -14.76 -7.95 12.59
C ASP A 26 -13.51 -8.52 13.31
N GLU A 27 -12.67 -9.29 12.62
CA GLU A 27 -11.41 -9.81 13.17
C GLU A 27 -10.24 -8.85 12.91
N ASN A 28 -9.31 -8.73 13.86
CA ASN A 28 -8.10 -7.89 13.72
C ASN A 28 -7.36 -8.15 12.39
N TYR A 29 -7.33 -7.14 11.52
CA TYR A 29 -6.79 -7.29 10.17
C TYR A 29 -5.30 -6.90 10.14
N GLY A 30 -4.39 -7.83 10.39
CA GLY A 30 -2.93 -7.53 10.38
C GLY A 30 -2.40 -6.95 9.05
N VAL A 31 -3.14 -7.13 7.95
CA VAL A 31 -2.80 -6.74 6.58
C VAL A 31 -3.55 -5.49 6.10
N LEU A 32 -4.41 -4.92 6.95
CA LEU A 32 -5.32 -3.81 6.62
C LEU A 32 -4.65 -2.63 5.92
N PRO A 33 -3.47 -2.16 6.37
CA PRO A 33 -2.85 -0.99 5.77
C PRO A 33 -2.49 -1.18 4.29
N PHE A 34 -2.20 -2.41 3.89
CA PHE A 34 -1.82 -2.81 2.54
C PHE A 34 -3.04 -3.11 1.65
N VAL A 35 -4.22 -3.22 2.25
CA VAL A 35 -5.47 -3.50 1.54
C VAL A 35 -6.17 -2.21 1.18
N ILE A 36 -6.96 -2.28 0.12
CA ILE A 36 -7.29 -1.13 -0.68
C ILE A 36 -8.74 -0.73 -0.62
N THR A 37 -8.91 0.58 -0.59
CA THR A 37 -10.16 1.28 -0.33
C THR A 37 -11.16 1.12 -1.47
N GLU A 38 -10.75 1.00 -2.74
CA GLU A 38 -11.68 0.72 -3.84
C GLU A 38 -12.20 -0.72 -3.88
N VAL A 39 -11.43 -1.69 -3.34
CA VAL A 39 -11.90 -3.07 -3.18
C VAL A 39 -13.14 -3.05 -2.31
N LEU A 40 -13.07 -2.32 -1.18
CA LEU A 40 -14.19 -2.14 -0.25
C LEU A 40 -15.38 -1.40 -0.86
N ARG A 41 -15.14 -0.54 -1.86
CA ARG A 41 -16.19 0.15 -2.64
C ARG A 41 -16.76 -0.70 -3.77
N GLY A 42 -16.30 -1.94 -3.95
CA GLY A 42 -16.80 -2.87 -4.96
C GLY A 42 -16.29 -2.63 -6.38
N GLN A 43 -15.24 -1.82 -6.58
CA GLN A 43 -14.67 -1.53 -7.89
C GLN A 43 -13.18 -1.96 -7.96
N PRO A 44 -12.90 -3.25 -8.22
CA PRO A 44 -11.52 -3.74 -8.15
C PRO A 44 -10.69 -3.30 -9.36
N HIS A 45 -9.73 -2.40 -9.12
CA HIS A 45 -8.65 -2.10 -10.05
C HIS A 45 -7.39 -2.89 -9.64
N ILE A 46 -7.32 -4.16 -10.02
CA ILE A 46 -6.30 -5.13 -9.54
C ILE A 46 -4.85 -4.64 -9.69
N LEU A 47 -4.51 -4.00 -10.81
CA LEU A 47 -3.15 -3.48 -10.99
C LEU A 47 -2.89 -2.25 -10.12
N ALA A 48 -3.83 -1.32 -10.04
CA ALA A 48 -3.73 -0.16 -9.15
C ALA A 48 -3.66 -0.58 -7.67
N ILE A 49 -4.17 -1.78 -7.37
CA ILE A 49 -4.09 -2.39 -6.05
C ILE A 49 -2.65 -2.76 -5.66
N ASP A 50 -1.95 -3.42 -6.56
CA ASP A 50 -0.54 -3.77 -6.34
C ASP A 50 0.33 -2.49 -6.19
N ILE A 51 -0.03 -1.40 -6.89
CA ILE A 51 0.71 -0.12 -6.82
C ILE A 51 0.54 0.57 -5.46
N TYR A 52 -0.67 0.60 -4.90
CA TYR A 52 -0.85 1.12 -3.55
C TYR A 52 -0.14 0.23 -2.52
N SER A 53 -0.23 -1.10 -2.65
CA SER A 53 0.47 -2.01 -1.74
C SER A 53 1.99 -1.77 -1.77
N PHE A 54 2.53 -1.53 -2.97
CA PHE A 54 3.92 -1.15 -3.17
C PHE A 54 4.29 0.16 -2.44
N SER A 55 3.38 1.13 -2.37
CA SER A 55 3.60 2.36 -1.61
C SER A 55 3.71 2.14 -0.10
N MET A 56 2.91 1.23 0.46
CA MET A 56 2.95 0.88 1.87
C MET A 56 4.26 0.16 2.20
N ILE A 57 4.72 -0.73 1.32
CA ILE A 57 6.04 -1.38 1.44
C ILE A 57 7.17 -0.34 1.36
N MET A 58 7.11 0.62 0.44
CA MET A 58 8.10 1.71 0.38
C MET A 58 8.11 2.50 1.69
N TRP A 59 6.94 2.82 2.23
CA TRP A 59 6.83 3.55 3.49
C TRP A 59 7.41 2.77 4.66
N GLU A 60 7.05 1.49 4.81
CA GLU A 60 7.57 0.57 5.83
C GLU A 60 9.08 0.40 5.72
N PHE A 61 9.60 0.28 4.50
CA PHE A 61 11.03 0.17 4.26
C PHE A 61 11.81 1.41 4.73
N ILE A 62 11.23 2.60 4.56
CA ILE A 62 11.85 3.86 4.99
C ILE A 62 11.70 4.06 6.50
N SER A 63 10.55 3.68 7.07
CA SER A 63 10.22 3.91 8.48
C SER A 63 10.84 2.86 9.41
N GLY A 64 11.05 1.66 8.90
CA GLY A 64 11.40 0.48 9.71
C GLY A 64 10.27 -0.01 10.60
N ILE A 65 9.04 0.49 10.43
CA ILE A 65 7.86 0.14 11.24
C ILE A 65 6.66 -0.19 10.35
N PRO A 66 5.74 -1.06 10.79
CA PRO A 66 4.50 -1.32 10.06
C PRO A 66 3.68 -0.04 9.86
N PRO A 67 3.01 0.13 8.71
CA PRO A 67 2.12 1.28 8.51
C PRO A 67 0.99 1.27 9.55
N TYR A 68 0.75 2.41 10.20
CA TYR A 68 -0.25 2.60 11.27
C TYR A 68 -0.06 1.71 12.51
N ASP A 69 1.19 1.35 12.85
CA ASP A 69 1.54 0.53 14.02
C ASP A 69 0.99 1.03 15.37
N ASN A 70 0.69 2.33 15.47
CA ASN A 70 0.12 2.98 16.64
C ASN A 70 -1.42 2.96 16.69
N GLU A 71 -2.09 2.31 15.74
CA GLU A 71 -3.55 2.29 15.61
C GLU A 71 -4.11 0.88 15.59
N ALA A 72 -5.33 0.73 16.10
CA ALA A 72 -6.04 -0.53 15.99
C ALA A 72 -6.40 -0.80 14.52
N HIS A 73 -6.00 -1.96 14.01
CA HIS A 73 -6.33 -2.43 12.66
C HIS A 73 -7.80 -2.90 12.56
N ASN A 74 -8.72 -1.96 12.70
CA ASN A 74 -10.16 -2.17 12.72
C ASN A 74 -10.87 -1.41 11.58
N ASN A 75 -12.19 -1.55 11.50
CA ASN A 75 -13.03 -0.88 10.50
C ASN A 75 -12.97 0.67 10.55
N GLN A 76 -12.61 1.27 11.69
CA GLN A 76 -12.45 2.72 11.79
C GLN A 76 -11.21 3.18 11.03
N LEU A 77 -10.07 2.50 11.22
CA LEU A 77 -8.85 2.78 10.46
C LEU A 77 -9.10 2.66 8.95
N VAL A 78 -9.79 1.60 8.53
CA VAL A 78 -10.19 1.39 7.13
C VAL A 78 -10.96 2.59 6.58
N THR A 79 -11.95 3.04 7.34
CA THR A 79 -12.81 4.16 6.96
C THR A 79 -11.97 5.43 6.82
N SER A 80 -11.09 5.71 7.77
CA SER A 80 -10.18 6.85 7.70
C SER A 80 -9.25 6.78 6.47
N ILE A 81 -8.70 5.61 6.14
CA ILE A 81 -7.86 5.44 4.93
C ILE A 81 -8.69 5.68 3.66
N CYS A 82 -9.95 5.23 3.63
CA CYS A 82 -10.91 5.49 2.55
C CYS A 82 -11.26 6.98 2.42
N GLU A 83 -11.17 7.74 3.50
CA GLU A 83 -11.42 9.19 3.53
C GLU A 83 -10.16 10.02 3.21
N GLY A 84 -9.01 9.36 3.04
CA GLY A 84 -7.77 10.01 2.61
C GLY A 84 -6.68 10.08 3.67
N LYS A 85 -6.86 9.43 4.83
CA LYS A 85 -5.78 9.26 5.81
C LYS A 85 -4.59 8.56 5.17
N ARG A 86 -3.38 9.06 5.41
CA ARG A 86 -2.11 8.48 4.96
C ARG A 86 -1.09 8.57 6.08
N SER A 87 -0.14 7.64 6.09
CA SER A 87 0.98 7.67 7.02
C SER A 87 1.82 8.93 6.84
N GLU A 88 2.34 9.45 7.96
CA GLU A 88 3.21 10.63 7.95
C GLU A 88 4.55 10.33 7.26
N PHE A 89 5.15 11.32 6.62
CA PHE A 89 6.47 11.15 6.03
C PHE A 89 7.54 11.13 7.11
N ILE A 90 8.46 10.18 7.01
CA ILE A 90 9.62 10.13 7.90
C ILE A 90 10.55 11.29 7.55
N LYS A 91 11.05 11.96 8.59
CA LYS A 91 12.04 13.02 8.46
C LYS A 91 13.24 12.52 7.65
N ASP A 92 13.80 13.39 6.82
CA ASP A 92 14.97 13.10 5.97
C ASP A 92 14.72 12.10 4.83
N THR A 93 13.46 11.69 4.58
CA THR A 93 13.12 10.93 3.37
C THR A 93 13.37 11.79 2.12
N PRO A 94 14.14 11.31 1.12
CA PRO A 94 14.39 12.09 -0.09
C PRO A 94 13.09 12.42 -0.84
N GLN A 95 12.99 13.65 -1.36
CA GLN A 95 11.76 14.16 -1.97
C GLN A 95 11.29 13.31 -3.17
N CYS A 96 12.19 12.67 -3.90
CA CYS A 96 11.85 11.76 -5.00
C CYS A 96 11.03 10.55 -4.51
N TYR A 97 11.38 9.96 -3.36
CA TYR A 97 10.64 8.86 -2.74
C TYR A 97 9.28 9.33 -2.21
N ILE A 98 9.24 10.49 -1.56
CA ILE A 98 7.98 11.11 -1.11
C ILE A 98 7.02 11.29 -2.29
N ASN A 99 7.51 11.86 -3.39
CA ASN A 99 6.71 12.11 -4.58
C ASN A 99 6.24 10.81 -5.24
N LEU A 100 7.09 9.78 -5.29
CA LEU A 100 6.72 8.47 -5.84
C LEU A 100 5.68 7.77 -4.96
N MET A 101 5.86 7.74 -3.64
CA MET A 101 4.88 7.20 -2.69
C MET A 101 3.53 7.92 -2.85
N LYS A 102 3.55 9.27 -2.93
CA LYS A 102 2.34 10.08 -3.16
C LYS A 102 1.54 9.67 -4.39
N LYS A 103 2.23 9.42 -5.50
CA LYS A 103 1.59 8.95 -6.73
C LYS A 103 1.06 7.53 -6.59
N CYS A 104 1.79 6.65 -5.91
CA CYS A 104 1.42 5.25 -5.77
C CYS A 104 0.23 5.02 -4.84
N TRP A 105 0.01 5.90 -3.84
CA TRP A 105 -1.13 5.81 -2.92
C TRP A 105 -2.25 6.83 -3.16
N ASP A 106 -2.34 7.36 -4.38
CA ASP A 106 -3.40 8.32 -4.76
C ASP A 106 -4.78 7.70 -4.48
N MET A 107 -5.72 8.54 -4.02
CA MET A 107 -7.10 8.16 -3.77
C MET A 107 -7.80 7.70 -5.05
N ASP A 108 -7.45 8.29 -6.18
CA ASP A 108 -7.93 7.91 -7.49
C ASP A 108 -7.03 6.80 -8.08
N PRO A 109 -7.53 5.56 -8.23
CA PRO A 109 -6.73 4.45 -8.75
C PRO A 109 -6.25 4.70 -10.20
N PHE A 110 -6.91 5.56 -10.96
CA PHE A 110 -6.50 5.91 -12.32
C PHE A 110 -5.33 6.90 -12.37
N LYS A 111 -5.05 7.61 -11.26
CA LYS A 111 -3.89 8.50 -11.14
C LYS A 111 -2.63 7.76 -10.67
N ARG A 112 -2.77 6.52 -10.21
CA ARG A 112 -1.63 5.70 -9.80
C ARG A 112 -0.82 5.28 -11.02
N PRO A 113 0.53 5.37 -10.97
CA PRO A 113 1.37 5.04 -12.10
C PRO A 113 1.38 3.54 -12.35
N ILE A 114 1.62 3.12 -13.59
CA ILE A 114 1.85 1.70 -13.89
C ILE A 114 3.28 1.29 -13.52
N VAL A 115 3.51 -0.01 -13.31
CA VAL A 115 4.84 -0.56 -12.95
C VAL A 115 5.95 -0.11 -13.91
N LEU A 116 5.64 0.02 -15.21
CA LEU A 116 6.60 0.49 -16.22
C LEU A 116 7.05 1.94 -15.98
N GLU A 117 6.16 2.80 -15.48
CA GLU A 117 6.46 4.20 -15.15
C GLU A 117 7.29 4.27 -13.86
N ILE A 118 6.89 3.51 -12.83
CA ILE A 118 7.65 3.38 -11.58
C ILE A 118 9.08 2.94 -11.87
N LYS A 119 9.26 1.91 -12.71
CA LYS A 119 10.59 1.43 -13.12
C LYS A 119 11.43 2.50 -13.81
N LYS A 120 10.82 3.40 -14.58
CA LYS A 120 11.53 4.53 -15.19
C LYS A 120 11.93 5.57 -14.13
N ILE A 121 11.03 5.87 -13.19
CA ILE A 121 11.30 6.83 -12.10
C ILE A 121 12.45 6.35 -11.21
N ILE A 122 12.48 5.06 -10.85
CA ILE A 122 13.51 4.48 -9.95
C ILE A 122 14.87 4.34 -10.65
N LYS A 123 14.89 4.19 -11.98
CA LYS A 123 16.14 4.03 -12.75
C LYS A 123 16.88 5.34 -13.03
N ASN A 124 16.20 6.47 -12.90
CA ASN A 124 16.78 7.81 -13.06
C ASN A 124 17.53 8.23 -11.79
#